data_AF-A0A507B0L7-F1
#
_entry.id   AF-A0A507B0L7-F1
#
_cell.length_a   1.000
_cell.length_b   1.000
_cell.length_c   1.000
_cell.angle_alpha   90.00
_cell.angle_beta   90.00
_cell.angle_gamma   90.00
#
_symmetry.space_group_name_H-M   'P 1'
#
loop_
_entity.id
_entity.type
_entity.pdbx_description
1 polymer ?
#
loop_
_entity_poly.entity_id
_entity_poly.type
_entity_poly.pdbx_seq_one_letter_code
_entity_poly.pdbx_strand_id
1 'polypeptide(L)'
;MHFTRSVLTLASAGLVMSQRPTNMSICDYYTTALLKNNTGANQLAVLTLVVNTAVIGNYTTPNVGIKVDGILAPGMYNGTEVNLLPYFNGDLKSTNRGGNAGVSVNFLDGGGADPLKKNMAANDNTSHQYFLLTHLYEFFGALLGCSQYGMNGFPAYDGQTSMAKVHKFMDLGPNELGYFVQQVAMSAASFGVAKEDLEMVGMALNQLFGLRCSPPAAAVPPTDKELQAICIKDTCPLSPNPVCDQYGAAVAPVPNSTTPATSSGMPQSTSGSMTGSMTNSMTATMTNSMTGPPSAVPTAGAAVHGVSAAALAAAFAALLA
;
A
#
# COMPACT_ATOMS: atom_id res chain seq x y z
N MET A 1 -27.95 48.68 29.83
CA MET A 1 -26.79 47.78 29.66
C MET A 1 -27.01 46.98 28.39
N HIS A 2 -26.42 47.39 27.27
CA HIS A 2 -26.53 46.68 25.99
C HIS A 2 -25.33 45.75 25.85
N PHE A 3 -25.56 44.44 25.91
CA PHE A 3 -24.54 43.42 25.63
C PHE A 3 -24.48 43.17 24.12
N THR A 4 -23.47 43.74 23.48
CA THR A 4 -23.15 43.43 22.07
C THR A 4 -22.47 42.07 22.03
N ARG A 5 -23.14 41.06 21.47
CA ARG A 5 -22.55 39.75 21.19
C ARG A 5 -21.65 39.86 19.97
N SER A 6 -20.34 39.91 20.19
CA SER A 6 -19.34 39.72 19.14
C SER A 6 -19.39 38.27 18.67
N VAL A 7 -19.84 38.06 17.43
CA VAL A 7 -19.75 36.77 16.74
C VAL A 7 -18.29 36.60 16.29
N LEU A 8 -17.58 35.66 16.92
CA LEU A 8 -16.28 35.21 16.45
C LEU A 8 -16.50 34.31 15.22
N THR A 9 -16.23 34.82 14.03
CA THR A 9 -16.10 34.00 12.83
C THR A 9 -14.78 33.24 12.91
N LEU A 10 -14.83 31.94 13.27
CA LEU A 10 -13.72 31.03 13.06
C LEU A 10 -13.54 30.85 11.55
N ALA A 11 -12.49 31.43 10.98
CA ALA A 11 -12.05 31.09 9.64
C ALA A 11 -11.51 29.66 9.65
N SER A 12 -12.30 28.72 9.14
CA SER A 12 -11.82 27.39 8.77
C SER A 12 -10.79 27.57 7.66
N ALA A 13 -9.51 27.68 8.00
CA ALA A 13 -8.43 27.57 7.03
C ALA A 13 -8.39 26.10 6.56
N GLY A 14 -9.28 25.76 5.62
CA GLY A 14 -9.09 24.59 4.79
C GLY A 14 -7.77 24.83 4.06
N LEU A 15 -6.74 24.05 4.40
CA LEU A 15 -5.55 23.96 3.58
C LEU A 15 -6.00 23.36 2.25
N VAL A 16 -6.40 24.23 1.32
CA VAL A 16 -6.44 23.87 -0.09
C VAL A 16 -4.98 23.71 -0.47
N MET A 17 -4.50 22.47 -0.40
CA MET A 17 -3.22 22.11 -0.95
C MET A 17 -3.26 22.52 -2.42
N SER A 18 -2.39 23.46 -2.79
CA SER A 18 -2.21 23.83 -4.19
C SER A 18 -1.97 22.56 -5.01
N GLN A 19 -2.30 22.57 -6.29
CA GLN A 19 -1.87 21.48 -7.16
C GLN A 19 -0.34 21.40 -7.13
N ARG A 20 0.21 20.20 -6.96
CA ARG A 20 1.66 19.96 -6.97
C ARG A 20 2.25 20.47 -8.30
N PRO A 21 3.32 21.28 -8.28
CA PRO A 21 4.05 21.63 -9.50
C PRO A 21 4.59 20.37 -10.19
N THR A 22 4.44 20.29 -11.52
CA THR A 22 4.84 19.09 -12.29
C THR A 22 6.33 18.77 -12.22
N ASN A 23 7.17 19.77 -11.91
CA ASN A 23 8.62 19.64 -11.76
C ASN A 23 9.08 19.24 -10.35
N MET A 24 8.16 19.07 -9.40
CA MET A 24 8.46 18.66 -8.03
C MET A 24 7.93 17.25 -7.79
N SER A 25 8.68 16.36 -7.14
CA SER A 25 8.17 15.01 -6.85
C SER A 25 7.02 15.03 -5.84
N ILE A 26 6.23 13.96 -5.79
CA ILE A 26 5.15 13.80 -4.81
C ILE A 26 5.73 13.92 -3.40
N CYS A 27 6.82 13.20 -3.13
CA CYS A 27 7.45 13.22 -1.81
C CYS A 27 7.96 14.60 -1.40
N ASP A 28 8.68 15.31 -2.28
CA ASP A 28 9.21 16.64 -1.99
C ASP A 28 8.07 17.62 -1.69
N TYR A 29 7.01 17.59 -2.51
CA TYR A 29 5.88 18.49 -2.38
C TYR A 29 5.15 18.33 -1.03
N TYR A 30 4.76 17.10 -0.68
CA TYR A 30 4.04 16.87 0.56
C TYR A 30 4.94 17.00 1.80
N THR A 31 6.25 16.77 1.67
CA THR A 31 7.20 17.08 2.74
C THR A 31 7.23 18.57 3.04
N THR A 32 7.37 19.41 2.01
CA THR A 32 7.34 20.87 2.18
C THR A 32 5.97 21.34 2.67
N ALA A 33 4.88 20.79 2.17
CA ALA A 33 3.55 21.23 2.57
C ALA A 33 3.21 20.87 4.03
N LEU A 34 3.61 19.70 4.51
CA LEU A 34 3.32 19.23 5.87
C LEU A 34 4.33 19.73 6.90
N LEU A 35 5.63 19.74 6.56
CA LEU A 35 6.73 20.00 7.51
C LEU A 35 7.57 21.24 7.17
N LYS A 36 7.14 22.05 6.18
CA LYS A 36 7.74 23.33 5.72
C LYS A 36 9.11 23.22 5.04
N ASN A 37 10.01 22.38 5.55
CA ASN A 37 11.37 22.23 5.04
C ASN A 37 11.58 20.84 4.43
N ASN A 38 12.18 20.78 3.24
CA ASN A 38 12.49 19.52 2.56
C ASN A 38 13.89 19.02 2.95
N THR A 39 13.98 18.20 4.00
CA THR A 39 15.22 17.56 4.47
C THR A 39 15.04 16.04 4.52
N GLY A 40 16.13 15.27 4.55
CA GLY A 40 16.04 13.80 4.64
C GLY A 40 15.22 13.33 5.84
N ALA A 41 15.47 13.90 7.02
CA ALA A 41 14.70 13.59 8.22
C ALA A 41 13.20 13.90 8.07
N ASN A 42 12.84 15.00 7.39
CA ASN A 42 11.44 15.36 7.17
C ASN A 42 10.76 14.46 6.13
N GLN A 43 11.47 14.06 5.06
CA GLN A 43 10.94 13.10 4.09
C GLN A 43 10.67 11.75 4.76
N LEU A 44 11.64 11.27 5.55
CA LEU A 44 11.48 10.04 6.33
C LEU A 44 10.34 10.16 7.35
N ALA A 45 10.18 11.31 8.00
CA ALA A 45 9.08 11.54 8.93
C ALA A 45 7.70 11.49 8.25
N VAL A 46 7.54 12.12 7.07
CA VAL A 46 6.28 12.03 6.31
C VAL A 46 6.00 10.59 5.89
N LEU A 47 7.00 9.87 5.39
CA LEU A 47 6.81 8.47 5.00
C LEU A 47 6.53 7.56 6.19
N THR A 48 7.13 7.81 7.35
CA THR A 48 6.81 7.12 8.59
C THR A 48 5.33 7.29 8.95
N LEU A 49 4.82 8.53 8.90
CA LEU A 49 3.42 8.82 9.20
C LEU A 49 2.45 8.11 8.24
N VAL A 50 2.72 8.19 6.93
CA VAL A 50 1.88 7.58 5.89
C VAL A 50 1.95 6.06 5.92
N VAL A 51 3.14 5.48 6.02
CA VAL A 51 3.31 4.02 6.05
C VAL A 51 2.72 3.44 7.32
N ASN A 52 2.99 4.01 8.51
CA ASN A 52 2.38 3.52 9.74
C ASN A 52 0.86 3.60 9.68
N THR A 53 0.30 4.67 9.12
CA THR A 53 -1.15 4.81 8.98
C THR A 53 -1.72 3.78 8.00
N ALA A 54 -0.98 3.43 6.93
CA ALA A 54 -1.36 2.35 6.03
C ALA A 54 -1.28 0.97 6.70
N VAL A 55 -0.37 0.78 7.66
CA VAL A 55 -0.20 -0.49 8.39
C VAL A 55 -1.25 -0.69 9.48
N ILE A 56 -1.45 0.30 10.36
CA ILE A 56 -2.29 0.18 11.56
C ILE A 56 -3.58 1.00 11.55
N GLY A 57 -3.86 1.73 10.47
CA GLY A 57 -4.99 2.64 10.39
C GLY A 57 -4.72 4.00 11.03
N ASN A 58 -5.73 4.87 11.11
CA ASN A 58 -5.55 6.22 11.66
C ASN A 58 -5.13 6.19 13.14
N TYR A 59 -3.97 6.79 13.45
CA TYR A 59 -3.50 6.99 14.82
C TYR A 59 -2.99 8.42 15.08
N THR A 60 -2.96 9.26 14.05
CA THR A 60 -2.43 10.62 14.09
C THR A 60 -3.55 11.65 14.07
N THR A 61 -3.25 12.84 14.61
CA THR A 61 -4.05 14.06 14.41
C THR A 61 -3.12 15.19 13.95
N PRO A 62 -3.54 16.08 13.03
CA PRO A 62 -4.86 16.12 12.39
C PRO A 62 -5.00 15.06 11.27
N ASN A 63 -6.15 14.40 11.22
CA ASN A 63 -6.60 13.68 10.02
C ASN A 63 -7.67 14.55 9.33
N VAL A 64 -7.78 14.48 8.01
CA VAL A 64 -8.80 15.25 7.27
C VAL A 64 -10.17 14.55 7.24
N GLY A 65 -10.47 13.71 8.24
CA GLY A 65 -11.72 12.95 8.34
C GLY A 65 -11.82 11.71 7.45
N ILE A 66 -10.72 11.30 6.80
CA ILE A 66 -10.66 10.06 6.01
C ILE A 66 -10.31 8.90 6.92
N LYS A 67 -11.22 7.92 7.01
CA LYS A 67 -11.03 6.66 7.75
C LYS A 67 -10.05 5.75 7.02
N VAL A 68 -9.08 5.22 7.76
CA VAL A 68 -8.10 4.23 7.32
C VAL A 68 -8.10 3.10 8.34
N ASP A 69 -8.39 1.89 7.87
CA ASP A 69 -8.44 0.69 8.72
C ASP A 69 -7.04 0.08 8.92
N GLY A 70 -6.19 0.21 7.92
CA GLY A 70 -4.84 -0.36 7.89
C GLY A 70 -4.81 -1.80 7.38
N ILE A 71 -3.69 -2.22 6.81
CA ILE A 71 -3.53 -3.56 6.22
C ILE A 71 -3.53 -4.69 7.27
N LEU A 72 -3.25 -4.38 8.54
CA LEU A 72 -3.33 -5.37 9.63
C LEU A 72 -4.77 -5.62 10.12
N ALA A 73 -5.73 -4.78 9.72
CA ALA A 73 -7.15 -5.02 9.96
C ALA A 73 -7.77 -5.79 8.79
N PRO A 74 -8.68 -6.74 9.07
CA PRO A 74 -9.51 -7.32 8.02
C PRO A 74 -10.38 -6.24 7.38
N GLY A 75 -10.67 -6.37 6.10
CA GLY A 75 -11.45 -5.41 5.35
C GLY A 75 -12.15 -6.02 4.14
N MET A 76 -12.75 -5.15 3.34
CA MET A 76 -13.46 -5.53 2.12
C MET A 76 -12.81 -4.84 0.92
N TYR A 77 -12.52 -5.61 -0.12
CA TYR A 77 -12.10 -5.07 -1.41
C TYR A 77 -12.90 -5.72 -2.53
N ASN A 78 -13.54 -4.89 -3.35
CA ASN A 78 -14.38 -5.34 -4.47
C ASN A 78 -15.43 -6.41 -4.07
N GLY A 79 -16.09 -6.20 -2.92
CA GLY A 79 -17.09 -7.14 -2.38
C GLY A 79 -16.52 -8.44 -1.80
N THR A 80 -15.19 -8.59 -1.74
CA THR A 80 -14.50 -9.76 -1.17
C THR A 80 -13.85 -9.41 0.17
N GLU A 81 -14.01 -10.27 1.17
CA GLU A 81 -13.30 -10.14 2.44
C GLU A 81 -11.80 -10.39 2.22
N VAL A 82 -10.96 -9.52 2.79
CA VAL A 82 -9.51 -9.60 2.71
C VAL A 82 -8.93 -9.50 4.12
N ASN A 83 -8.01 -10.40 4.45
CA ASN A 83 -7.25 -10.35 5.69
C ASN A 83 -5.77 -10.59 5.42
N LEU A 84 -4.95 -9.54 5.55
CA LEU A 84 -3.51 -9.64 5.32
C LEU A 84 -2.71 -9.93 6.60
N LEU A 85 -3.31 -9.83 7.78
CA LEU A 85 -2.63 -10.05 9.07
C LEU A 85 -1.86 -11.40 9.15
N PRO A 86 -2.39 -12.54 8.63
CA PRO A 86 -1.68 -13.82 8.70
C PRO A 86 -0.32 -13.85 8.00
N TYR A 87 -0.07 -12.93 7.06
CA TYR A 87 1.24 -12.78 6.41
C TYR A 87 2.27 -12.05 7.28
N PHE A 88 1.81 -11.29 8.29
CA PHE A 88 2.67 -10.47 9.13
C PHE A 88 2.91 -11.08 10.51
N ASN A 89 1.97 -11.85 11.06
CA ASN A 89 2.04 -12.33 12.45
C ASN A 89 2.68 -13.73 12.61
N GLY A 90 3.09 -14.37 11.50
CA GLY A 90 3.68 -15.72 11.51
C GLY A 90 2.67 -16.87 11.41
N ASP A 91 1.38 -16.60 11.19
CA ASP A 91 0.39 -17.68 11.01
C ASP A 91 0.54 -18.41 9.67
N LEU A 92 1.22 -17.80 8.69
CA LEU A 92 1.48 -18.40 7.38
C LEU A 92 2.97 -18.67 7.16
N LYS A 93 3.28 -19.78 6.48
CA LYS A 93 4.61 -20.03 5.92
C LYS A 93 4.76 -19.31 4.58
N SER A 94 4.80 -17.98 4.63
CA SER A 94 4.74 -17.09 3.46
C SER A 94 6.04 -16.34 3.17
N THR A 95 7.05 -16.47 4.02
CA THR A 95 8.32 -15.72 3.89
C THR A 95 9.36 -16.49 3.06
N ASN A 96 10.08 -15.77 2.19
CA ASN A 96 11.09 -16.33 1.26
C ASN A 96 12.44 -16.75 1.88
N ARG A 97 12.53 -16.89 3.20
CA ARG A 97 13.77 -17.25 3.92
C ARG A 97 14.08 -18.74 3.94
N GLY A 98 13.15 -19.60 3.54
CA GLY A 98 13.35 -21.06 3.47
C GLY A 98 13.93 -21.58 2.15
N GLY A 99 14.45 -20.70 1.29
CA GLY A 99 14.96 -21.07 -0.04
C GLY A 99 13.84 -21.46 -1.01
N ASN A 100 13.56 -22.76 -1.11
CA ASN A 100 12.56 -23.35 -2.00
C ASN A 100 11.18 -23.53 -1.35
N ALA A 101 11.07 -23.29 -0.05
CA ALA A 101 9.80 -23.31 0.66
C ALA A 101 9.59 -22.01 1.45
N GLY A 102 8.33 -21.62 1.62
CA GLY A 102 7.95 -20.57 2.54
C GLY A 102 8.19 -21.00 3.99
N VAL A 103 8.55 -20.03 4.84
CA VAL A 103 8.70 -20.22 6.29
C VAL A 103 7.87 -19.20 7.04
N SER A 104 7.47 -19.54 8.27
CA SER A 104 6.77 -18.62 9.15
C SER A 104 7.75 -17.64 9.79
N VAL A 105 7.44 -16.35 9.69
CA VAL A 105 8.17 -15.27 10.35
C VAL A 105 7.13 -14.31 10.91
N ASN A 106 7.26 -13.97 12.20
CA ASN A 106 6.48 -12.91 12.81
C ASN A 106 7.19 -11.56 12.56
N PHE A 107 6.62 -10.73 11.69
CA PHE A 107 7.04 -9.36 11.41
C PHE A 107 6.42 -8.33 12.36
N LEU A 108 5.68 -8.76 13.38
CA LEU A 108 5.14 -7.91 14.45
C LEU A 108 5.85 -8.16 15.79
N ASP A 109 7.07 -8.72 15.73
CA ASP A 109 7.90 -9.09 16.88
C ASP A 109 8.59 -7.90 17.57
N GLY A 110 8.56 -6.71 16.97
CA GLY A 110 9.12 -5.48 17.52
C GLY A 110 8.15 -4.66 18.37
N GLY A 111 7.05 -5.26 18.84
CA GLY A 111 6.01 -4.58 19.64
C GLY A 111 4.70 -4.29 18.91
N GLY A 112 4.56 -4.75 17.67
CA GLY A 112 3.34 -4.62 16.87
C GLY A 112 2.94 -3.17 16.65
N ALA A 113 1.66 -2.86 16.83
CA ALA A 113 1.10 -1.54 16.55
C ALA A 113 1.55 -0.44 17.52
N ASP A 114 1.97 -0.78 18.74
CA ASP A 114 2.26 0.20 19.78
C ASP A 114 3.45 1.15 19.49
N PRO A 115 4.60 0.69 18.98
CA PRO A 115 5.64 1.59 18.48
C PRO A 115 5.18 2.41 17.27
N LEU A 116 4.36 1.84 16.37
CA LEU A 116 3.89 2.54 15.18
C LEU A 116 3.03 3.76 15.54
N LYS A 117 2.21 3.64 16.59
CA LYS A 117 1.42 4.76 17.16
C LYS A 117 2.28 5.91 17.68
N LYS A 118 3.57 5.66 17.95
CA LYS A 118 4.56 6.63 18.42
C LYS A 118 5.49 7.11 17.31
N ASN A 119 5.16 6.83 16.04
CA ASN A 119 6.02 7.11 14.87
C ASN A 119 7.38 6.40 14.93
N MET A 120 7.43 5.21 15.53
CA MET A 120 8.60 4.35 15.56
C MET A 120 8.35 3.13 14.66
N ALA A 121 9.40 2.55 14.07
CA ALA A 121 9.29 1.30 13.30
C ALA A 121 9.04 0.08 14.21
N ALA A 122 9.69 0.06 15.37
CA ALA A 122 9.60 -0.99 16.39
C ALA A 122 10.12 -0.43 17.72
N ASN A 123 10.04 -1.22 18.80
CA ASN A 123 10.63 -0.92 20.11
C ASN A 123 12.16 -1.07 20.13
N ASP A 124 12.73 -1.71 19.12
CA ASP A 124 14.14 -2.00 18.95
C ASP A 124 14.55 -1.81 17.47
N ASN A 125 15.83 -2.03 17.16
CA ASN A 125 16.39 -1.93 15.82
C ASN A 125 16.89 -3.27 15.24
N THR A 126 16.44 -4.40 15.80
CA THR A 126 16.91 -5.75 15.42
C THR A 126 15.78 -6.72 15.08
N SER A 127 14.54 -6.38 15.43
CA SER A 127 13.32 -7.13 15.14
C SER A 127 13.01 -7.20 13.65
N HIS A 128 12.28 -8.25 13.25
CA HIS A 128 11.76 -8.36 11.89
C HIS A 128 10.84 -7.18 11.56
N GLN A 129 10.10 -6.70 12.55
CA GLN A 129 9.28 -5.50 12.44
C GLN A 129 10.10 -4.27 12.07
N TYR A 130 11.21 -4.00 12.78
CA TYR A 130 12.06 -2.85 12.48
C TYR A 130 12.47 -2.84 11.01
N PHE A 131 13.03 -3.96 10.53
CA PHE A 131 13.47 -4.09 9.15
C PHE A 131 12.31 -4.00 8.14
N LEU A 132 11.15 -4.61 8.43
CA LEU A 132 9.98 -4.51 7.55
C LEU A 132 9.56 -3.04 7.37
N LEU A 133 9.42 -2.32 8.47
CA LEU A 133 8.88 -0.96 8.45
C LEU A 133 9.89 0.03 7.86
N THR A 134 11.17 -0.05 8.20
CA THR A 134 12.18 0.83 7.61
C THR A 134 12.32 0.59 6.10
N HIS A 135 12.32 -0.67 5.66
CA HIS A 135 12.31 -0.99 4.23
C HIS A 135 11.08 -0.44 3.51
N LEU A 136 9.90 -0.44 4.14
CA LEU A 136 8.72 0.18 3.55
C LEU A 136 8.89 1.70 3.42
N TYR A 137 9.42 2.37 4.44
CA TYR A 137 9.69 3.82 4.36
C TYR A 137 10.65 4.14 3.21
N GLU A 138 11.74 3.38 3.10
CA GLU A 138 12.77 3.57 2.07
C GLU A 138 12.24 3.26 0.67
N PHE A 139 11.52 2.14 0.51
CA PHE A 139 10.93 1.73 -0.77
C PHE A 139 9.95 2.78 -1.28
N PHE A 140 9.02 3.24 -0.43
CA PHE A 140 8.10 4.31 -0.81
C PHE A 140 8.84 5.63 -1.04
N GLY A 141 9.98 5.85 -0.36
CA GLY A 141 10.87 6.98 -0.60
C GLY A 141 11.33 7.07 -2.04
N ALA A 142 11.88 5.96 -2.53
CA ALA A 142 12.27 5.81 -3.92
C ALA A 142 11.08 5.92 -4.89
N LEU A 143 9.98 5.21 -4.63
CA LEU A 143 8.80 5.18 -5.50
C LEU A 143 8.19 6.58 -5.71
N LEU A 144 8.13 7.37 -4.64
CA LEU A 144 7.54 8.72 -4.62
C LEU A 144 8.53 9.82 -5.04
N GLY A 145 9.79 9.46 -5.32
CA GLY A 145 10.82 10.37 -5.81
C GLY A 145 11.37 11.34 -4.76
N CYS A 146 11.50 10.90 -3.51
CA CYS A 146 12.09 11.70 -2.44
C CYS A 146 13.53 12.14 -2.78
N SER A 147 13.77 13.45 -2.87
CA SER A 147 15.07 13.98 -3.30
C SER A 147 16.23 13.75 -2.33
N GLN A 148 15.94 13.41 -1.06
CA GLN A 148 16.95 13.14 -0.04
C GLN A 148 17.09 11.63 0.23
N TYR A 149 16.44 10.76 -0.55
CA TYR A 149 16.59 9.32 -0.46
C TYR A 149 18.06 8.90 -0.63
N GLY A 150 18.55 8.06 0.28
CA GLY A 150 19.97 7.65 0.31
C GLY A 150 20.93 8.75 0.79
N MET A 151 20.43 9.89 1.25
CA MET A 151 21.22 10.97 1.80
C MET A 151 21.14 11.01 3.33
N ASN A 152 21.84 11.95 3.96
CA ASN A 152 21.82 12.10 5.41
C ASN A 152 20.40 12.33 5.94
N GLY A 153 19.98 11.51 6.90
CA GLY A 153 18.64 11.55 7.50
C GLY A 153 17.55 10.79 6.75
N PHE A 154 17.84 10.23 5.56
CA PHE A 154 16.96 9.29 4.89
C PHE A 154 17.77 8.18 4.20
N PRO A 155 17.89 6.99 4.85
CA PRO A 155 18.59 5.84 4.26
C PRO A 155 18.02 5.43 2.90
N ALA A 156 18.87 4.77 2.10
CA ALA A 156 18.43 4.07 0.90
C ALA A 156 17.91 2.68 1.28
N TYR A 157 17.00 2.15 0.48
CA TYR A 157 16.51 0.78 0.58
C TYR A 157 17.67 -0.21 0.45
N ASP A 158 17.89 -1.02 1.48
CA ASP A 158 18.95 -2.04 1.51
C ASP A 158 18.42 -3.49 1.45
N GLY A 159 17.10 -3.64 1.24
CA GLY A 159 16.44 -4.92 1.06
C GLY A 159 16.67 -5.56 -0.31
N GLN A 160 16.03 -6.71 -0.54
CA GLN A 160 16.05 -7.39 -1.85
C GLN A 160 15.18 -6.64 -2.85
N THR A 161 15.74 -6.26 -4.00
CA THR A 161 15.08 -5.41 -5.00
C THR A 161 14.06 -6.11 -5.89
N SER A 162 14.09 -7.46 -6.00
CA SER A 162 13.05 -8.22 -6.69
C SER A 162 11.84 -8.44 -5.78
N MET A 163 10.78 -7.65 -5.96
CA MET A 163 9.56 -7.83 -5.20
C MET A 163 8.86 -9.15 -5.52
N ALA A 164 9.02 -9.69 -6.74
CA ALA A 164 8.57 -11.03 -7.07
C ALA A 164 9.24 -12.08 -6.18
N LYS A 165 10.56 -11.99 -5.97
CA LYS A 165 11.31 -12.92 -5.11
C LYS A 165 10.97 -12.77 -3.63
N VAL A 166 10.75 -11.55 -3.16
CA VAL A 166 10.38 -11.27 -1.76
C VAL A 166 9.01 -11.86 -1.42
N HIS A 167 8.04 -11.72 -2.32
CA HIS A 167 6.64 -12.08 -2.06
C HIS A 167 6.20 -13.43 -2.68
N LYS A 168 7.13 -14.21 -3.27
CA LYS A 168 6.82 -15.44 -4.05
C LYS A 168 6.01 -16.52 -3.33
N PHE A 169 6.05 -16.58 -1.99
CA PHE A 169 5.30 -17.57 -1.20
C PHE A 169 4.05 -16.98 -0.53
N MET A 170 3.67 -15.75 -0.90
CA MET A 170 2.43 -15.15 -0.41
C MET A 170 1.22 -15.50 -1.29
N ASP A 171 1.44 -15.83 -2.56
CA ASP A 171 0.36 -16.19 -3.50
C ASP A 171 -0.78 -15.15 -3.51
N LEU A 172 -0.42 -13.87 -3.58
CA LEU A 172 -1.40 -12.79 -3.54
C LEU A 172 -2.18 -12.71 -4.85
N GLY A 173 -3.48 -12.51 -4.73
CA GLY A 173 -4.39 -12.25 -5.83
C GLY A 173 -4.71 -10.76 -6.00
N PRO A 174 -5.62 -10.44 -6.94
CA PRO A 174 -5.99 -9.06 -7.22
C PRO A 174 -6.70 -8.38 -6.04
N ASN A 175 -7.42 -9.14 -5.20
CA ASN A 175 -8.11 -8.57 -4.05
C ASN A 175 -7.15 -8.23 -2.91
N GLU A 176 -6.20 -9.10 -2.60
CA GLU A 176 -5.19 -8.84 -1.56
C GLU A 176 -4.29 -7.66 -1.93
N LEU A 177 -3.77 -7.65 -3.16
CA LEU A 177 -2.96 -6.52 -3.63
C LEU A 177 -3.81 -5.24 -3.75
N GLY A 178 -5.03 -5.34 -4.24
CA GLY A 178 -5.95 -4.21 -4.36
C GLY A 178 -6.27 -3.59 -2.99
N TYR A 179 -6.51 -4.41 -1.97
CA TYR A 179 -6.72 -3.95 -0.60
C TYR A 179 -5.47 -3.24 -0.05
N PHE A 180 -4.27 -3.81 -0.26
CA PHE A 180 -3.01 -3.16 0.12
C PHE A 180 -2.88 -1.77 -0.52
N VAL A 181 -3.07 -1.66 -1.84
CA VAL A 181 -3.00 -0.39 -2.57
C VAL A 181 -4.06 0.60 -2.08
N GLN A 182 -5.27 0.13 -1.78
CA GLN A 182 -6.34 0.96 -1.23
C GLN A 182 -5.96 1.55 0.14
N GLN A 183 -5.41 0.75 1.06
CA GLN A 183 -5.00 1.25 2.38
C GLN A 183 -3.85 2.26 2.28
N VAL A 184 -2.91 2.08 1.35
CA VAL A 184 -1.85 3.08 1.06
C VAL A 184 -2.46 4.39 0.56
N ALA A 185 -3.40 4.32 -0.39
CA ALA A 185 -4.06 5.50 -0.93
C ALA A 185 -4.91 6.23 0.13
N MET A 186 -5.68 5.50 0.94
CA MET A 186 -6.49 6.09 2.01
C MET A 186 -5.61 6.71 3.10
N SER A 187 -4.48 6.09 3.42
CA SER A 187 -3.48 6.66 4.33
C SER A 187 -3.00 8.03 3.83
N ALA A 188 -2.48 8.10 2.61
CA ALA A 188 -2.02 9.36 2.01
C ALA A 188 -3.15 10.40 1.93
N ALA A 189 -4.37 9.99 1.55
CA ALA A 189 -5.54 10.86 1.53
C ALA A 189 -5.86 11.45 2.92
N SER A 190 -5.65 10.69 4.00
CA SER A 190 -5.88 11.14 5.38
C SER A 190 -4.93 12.26 5.83
N PHE A 191 -3.80 12.44 5.12
CA PHE A 191 -2.86 13.56 5.28
C PHE A 191 -3.09 14.69 4.26
N GLY A 192 -4.17 14.64 3.49
CA GLY A 192 -4.53 15.69 2.53
C GLY A 192 -3.81 15.61 1.18
N VAL A 193 -3.29 14.43 0.81
CA VAL A 193 -2.74 14.21 -0.54
C VAL A 193 -3.84 14.36 -1.60
N ALA A 194 -3.56 15.15 -2.64
CA ALA A 194 -4.48 15.42 -3.73
C ALA A 194 -4.83 14.15 -4.51
N LYS A 195 -6.07 14.08 -5.00
CA LYS A 195 -6.60 12.89 -5.67
C LYS A 195 -5.77 12.48 -6.88
N GLU A 196 -5.29 13.44 -7.66
CA GLU A 196 -4.49 13.19 -8.86
C GLU A 196 -3.14 12.51 -8.49
N ASP A 197 -2.52 12.92 -7.39
CA ASP A 197 -1.31 12.28 -6.88
C ASP A 197 -1.59 10.87 -6.34
N LEU A 198 -2.74 10.65 -5.69
CA LEU A 198 -3.17 9.31 -5.26
C LEU A 198 -3.40 8.37 -6.45
N GLU A 199 -4.00 8.86 -7.54
CA GLU A 199 -4.20 8.10 -8.77
C GLU A 199 -2.86 7.72 -9.41
N MET A 200 -1.89 8.65 -9.45
CA MET A 200 -0.54 8.36 -9.94
C MET A 200 0.17 7.29 -9.11
N VAL A 201 0.09 7.35 -7.78
CA VAL A 201 0.67 6.32 -6.90
C VAL A 201 -0.02 4.97 -7.09
N GLY A 202 -1.36 4.96 -7.15
CA GLY A 202 -2.13 3.75 -7.40
C GLY A 202 -1.79 3.10 -8.74
N MET A 203 -1.64 3.89 -9.80
CA MET A 203 -1.18 3.39 -11.10
C MET A 203 0.24 2.83 -11.03
N ALA A 204 1.18 3.53 -10.39
CA ALA A 204 2.55 3.07 -10.24
C ALA A 204 2.62 1.70 -9.53
N LEU A 205 1.91 1.54 -8.41
CA LEU A 205 1.85 0.28 -7.67
C LEU A 205 1.24 -0.85 -8.49
N ASN A 206 0.15 -0.58 -9.21
CA ASN A 206 -0.49 -1.60 -10.04
C ASN A 206 0.36 -2.00 -11.27
N GLN A 207 1.04 -1.05 -11.89
CA GLN A 207 1.96 -1.36 -13.01
C GLN A 207 3.16 -2.17 -12.54
N LEU A 208 3.70 -1.86 -11.36
CA LEU A 208 4.87 -2.54 -10.82
C LEU A 208 4.53 -3.93 -10.28
N PHE A 209 3.39 -4.07 -9.60
CA PHE A 209 3.07 -5.27 -8.80
C PHE A 209 1.83 -6.04 -9.25
N GLY A 210 0.88 -5.38 -9.92
CA GLY A 210 -0.45 -5.93 -10.20
C GLY A 210 -0.59 -6.66 -11.53
N LEU A 211 0.42 -6.56 -12.40
CA LEU A 211 0.42 -7.19 -13.71
C LEU A 211 1.26 -8.47 -13.68
N ARG A 212 0.57 -9.62 -13.71
CA ARG A 212 1.18 -10.95 -13.77
C ARG A 212 2.13 -11.07 -14.97
N CYS A 213 3.27 -11.71 -14.76
CA CYS A 213 4.30 -11.95 -15.76
C CYS A 213 4.93 -10.67 -16.36
N SER A 214 4.93 -9.55 -15.64
CA SER A 214 5.52 -8.33 -16.17
C SER A 214 7.03 -8.44 -16.38
N PRO A 215 7.59 -7.84 -17.45
CA PRO A 215 9.03 -7.79 -17.67
C PRO A 215 9.79 -7.18 -16.50
N PRO A 216 11.10 -7.47 -16.36
CA PRO A 216 11.94 -6.85 -15.35
C PRO A 216 11.86 -5.31 -15.37
N ALA A 217 11.69 -4.72 -14.20
CA ALA A 217 11.61 -3.29 -13.97
C ALA A 217 12.43 -2.88 -12.76
N ALA A 218 12.94 -1.65 -12.77
CA ALA A 218 13.58 -1.05 -11.61
C ALA A 218 12.49 -0.51 -10.68
N ALA A 219 12.49 -0.98 -9.43
CA ALA A 219 11.52 -0.56 -8.40
C ALA A 219 12.11 0.49 -7.44
N VAL A 220 13.37 0.31 -7.07
CA VAL A 220 14.15 1.20 -6.19
C VAL A 220 15.56 1.36 -6.75
N PRO A 221 16.23 2.49 -6.55
CA PRO A 221 17.66 2.60 -6.82
C PRO A 221 18.47 1.68 -5.89
N PRO A 222 19.58 1.08 -6.37
CA PRO A 222 20.15 1.22 -7.71
C PRO A 222 19.34 0.46 -8.78
N THR A 223 19.42 0.98 -10.00
CA THR A 223 18.51 0.81 -11.16
C THR A 223 18.44 -0.58 -11.81
N ASP A 224 18.88 -1.64 -11.14
CA ASP A 224 18.85 -2.97 -11.72
C ASP A 224 17.41 -3.40 -11.97
N LYS A 225 17.14 -3.83 -13.21
CA LYS A 225 15.81 -4.30 -13.60
C LYS A 225 15.64 -5.72 -13.10
N GLU A 226 14.67 -5.91 -12.22
CA GLU A 226 14.35 -7.18 -11.56
C GLU A 226 12.87 -7.52 -11.76
N LEU A 227 12.47 -8.77 -11.53
CA LEU A 227 11.06 -9.14 -11.57
C LEU A 227 10.32 -8.53 -10.38
N GLN A 228 9.22 -7.82 -10.66
CA GLN A 228 8.48 -7.06 -9.65
C GLN A 228 7.07 -7.55 -9.37
N ALA A 229 6.43 -8.29 -10.28
CA ALA A 229 5.02 -8.65 -10.10
C ALA A 229 4.82 -9.47 -8.81
N ILE A 230 3.90 -8.98 -7.96
CA ILE A 230 3.49 -9.62 -6.70
C ILE A 230 2.18 -10.38 -6.91
N CYS A 231 1.25 -9.81 -7.69
CA CYS A 231 0.05 -10.50 -8.13
C CYS A 231 0.43 -11.55 -9.18
N ILE A 232 0.51 -12.81 -8.76
CA ILE A 232 0.98 -13.92 -9.61
C ILE A 232 -0.07 -15.01 -9.84
N LYS A 233 -1.23 -14.93 -9.18
CA LYS A 233 -2.38 -15.82 -9.44
C LYS A 233 -2.89 -15.68 -10.87
N ASP A 234 -3.53 -16.73 -11.39
CA ASP A 234 -4.09 -16.72 -12.75
C ASP A 234 -5.19 -15.66 -12.95
N THR A 235 -5.85 -15.25 -11.86
CA THR A 235 -6.86 -14.18 -11.85
C THR A 235 -6.25 -12.77 -11.93
N CYS A 236 -4.94 -12.64 -11.77
CA CYS A 236 -4.25 -11.35 -11.93
C CYS A 236 -4.20 -10.97 -13.42
N PRO A 237 -4.43 -9.69 -13.76
CA PRO A 237 -4.29 -9.21 -15.14
C PRO A 237 -2.93 -9.56 -15.71
N LEU A 238 -2.89 -10.11 -16.92
CA LEU A 238 -1.65 -10.43 -17.61
C LEU A 238 -0.99 -9.16 -18.14
N SER A 239 0.33 -9.06 -17.99
CA SER A 239 1.10 -7.97 -18.59
C SER A 239 0.96 -7.97 -20.11
N PRO A 240 0.91 -6.80 -20.78
CA PRO A 240 0.84 -6.73 -22.25
C PRO A 240 2.00 -7.41 -22.97
N ASN A 241 3.17 -7.48 -22.33
CA ASN A 241 4.38 -8.14 -22.85
C ASN A 241 4.86 -9.20 -21.86
N PRO A 242 4.17 -10.34 -21.73
CA PRO A 242 4.38 -11.27 -20.63
C PRO A 242 5.67 -12.09 -20.80
N VAL A 243 6.42 -12.27 -19.70
CA VAL A 243 7.60 -13.15 -19.58
C VAL A 243 7.36 -14.26 -18.54
N CYS A 244 6.25 -14.99 -18.68
CA CYS A 244 5.78 -15.92 -17.65
C CYS A 244 6.76 -17.05 -17.32
N ASP A 245 7.63 -17.42 -18.26
CA ASP A 245 8.70 -18.40 -18.08
C ASP A 245 9.77 -17.96 -17.06
N GLN A 246 9.88 -16.67 -16.78
CA GLN A 246 10.80 -16.13 -15.77
C GLN A 246 10.21 -16.14 -14.36
N TYR A 247 8.88 -16.29 -14.22
CA TYR A 247 8.21 -16.33 -12.93
C TYR A 247 8.07 -17.78 -12.45
N GLY A 248 8.33 -18.00 -11.16
CA GLY A 248 8.00 -19.26 -10.51
C GLY A 248 6.49 -19.46 -10.45
N ALA A 249 6.07 -20.73 -10.32
CA ALA A 249 4.67 -21.03 -10.04
C ALA A 249 4.22 -20.38 -8.74
N ALA A 250 2.97 -19.92 -8.71
CA ALA A 250 2.32 -19.46 -7.50
C ALA A 250 2.23 -20.62 -6.48
N VAL A 251 2.71 -20.39 -5.25
CA VAL A 251 2.69 -21.38 -4.17
C VAL A 251 1.91 -20.79 -3.00
N ALA A 252 0.69 -21.28 -2.81
CA ALA A 252 -0.15 -20.88 -1.69
C ALA A 252 0.57 -21.16 -0.35
N PRO A 253 0.64 -20.18 0.57
CA PRO A 253 1.24 -20.41 1.86
C PRO A 253 0.41 -21.41 2.67
N VAL A 254 1.11 -22.28 3.41
CA VAL A 254 0.47 -23.20 4.34
C VAL A 254 0.38 -22.57 5.74
N PRO A 255 -0.69 -22.84 6.51
CA PRO A 255 -0.76 -22.44 7.91
C PRO A 255 0.41 -22.99 8.72
N ASN A 256 0.91 -22.21 9.66
CA ASN A 256 1.93 -22.64 10.60
C ASN A 256 1.28 -23.46 11.71
N SER A 257 1.47 -24.78 11.71
CA SER A 257 0.80 -25.73 12.61
C SER A 257 1.16 -25.59 14.10
N THR A 258 2.02 -24.64 14.47
CA THR A 258 2.46 -24.37 15.84
C THR A 258 1.93 -23.06 16.44
N THR A 259 1.19 -22.23 15.69
CA THR A 259 0.51 -21.07 16.30
C THR A 259 -0.80 -21.54 16.94
N PRO A 260 -1.04 -21.28 18.24
CA PRO A 260 -2.36 -21.48 18.82
C PRO A 260 -3.32 -20.59 18.05
N ALA A 261 -4.36 -21.19 17.44
CA ALA A 261 -5.43 -20.44 16.82
C ALA A 261 -5.97 -19.42 17.84
N THR A 262 -5.76 -18.13 17.59
CA THR A 262 -6.58 -17.11 18.24
C THR A 262 -7.99 -17.34 17.70
N SER A 263 -8.82 -17.91 18.55
CA SER A 263 -10.19 -18.30 18.26
C SER A 263 -11.02 -17.11 17.76
N SER A 264 -11.06 -16.93 16.44
CA SER A 264 -12.23 -16.34 15.79
C SER A 264 -13.25 -17.48 15.70
N GLY A 265 -14.20 -17.45 16.62
CA GLY A 265 -15.17 -18.52 16.82
C GLY A 265 -15.94 -18.82 15.55
N MET A 266 -15.80 -20.05 15.07
CA MET A 266 -16.74 -20.68 14.15
C MET A 266 -17.18 -21.99 14.78
N PRO A 267 -18.44 -22.14 15.22
CA PRO A 267 -18.97 -23.45 15.53
C PRO A 267 -19.13 -24.22 14.22
N GLN A 268 -18.44 -25.35 14.15
CA GLN A 268 -18.60 -26.39 13.15
C GLN A 268 -20.05 -26.91 13.22
N SER A 269 -20.90 -26.53 12.26
CA SER A 269 -22.19 -27.18 12.04
C SER A 269 -22.10 -28.15 10.88
N THR A 270 -22.34 -29.40 11.25
CA THR A 270 -22.58 -30.59 10.45
C THR A 270 -23.54 -30.40 9.28
N SER A 271 -23.25 -31.16 8.23
CA SER A 271 -24.07 -31.43 7.05
C SER A 271 -25.53 -31.76 7.39
N GLY A 272 -26.46 -31.09 6.70
CA GLY A 272 -27.90 -31.32 6.78
C GLY A 272 -28.62 -30.60 5.65
N SER A 273 -28.90 -31.33 4.58
CA SER A 273 -29.76 -30.93 3.46
C SER A 273 -31.13 -30.47 3.98
N MET A 274 -31.61 -29.30 3.54
CA MET A 274 -33.05 -28.99 3.34
C MET A 274 -33.24 -27.75 2.45
N THR A 275 -33.94 -27.98 1.35
CA THR A 275 -34.67 -27.03 0.51
C THR A 275 -35.64 -26.17 1.32
N GLY A 276 -35.65 -24.87 1.08
CA GLY A 276 -36.62 -23.95 1.67
C GLY A 276 -36.54 -22.55 1.06
N SER A 277 -37.42 -22.29 0.09
CA SER A 277 -37.70 -20.97 -0.48
C SER A 277 -38.32 -20.07 0.59
N MET A 278 -37.80 -18.85 0.79
CA MET A 278 -38.57 -17.70 1.24
C MET A 278 -37.96 -16.39 0.74
N THR A 279 -38.78 -15.70 -0.03
CA THR A 279 -38.75 -14.27 -0.36
C THR A 279 -38.87 -13.45 0.93
N ASN A 280 -37.98 -12.47 1.14
CA ASN A 280 -38.43 -11.15 1.58
C ASN A 280 -37.37 -10.07 1.35
N SER A 281 -37.81 -9.07 0.61
CA SER A 281 -37.24 -7.76 0.37
C SER A 281 -36.99 -6.97 1.66
N MET A 282 -35.82 -6.34 1.75
CA MET A 282 -35.65 -5.02 2.37
C MET A 282 -34.59 -4.23 1.60
N THR A 283 -35.05 -3.10 1.08
CA THR A 283 -34.30 -2.06 0.39
C THR A 283 -33.53 -1.23 1.42
N ALA A 284 -32.21 -1.11 1.27
CA ALA A 284 -31.42 -0.07 1.92
C ALA A 284 -30.45 0.52 0.89
N THR A 285 -30.81 1.69 0.39
CA THR A 285 -30.05 2.50 -0.55
C THR A 285 -28.88 3.16 0.17
N MET A 286 -27.65 2.81 -0.20
CA MET A 286 -26.44 3.60 0.07
C MET A 286 -25.65 3.69 -1.23
N THR A 287 -25.94 4.74 -2.00
CA THR A 287 -25.13 5.21 -3.13
C THR A 287 -23.84 5.82 -2.61
N ASN A 288 -22.72 5.12 -2.78
CA ASN A 288 -21.40 5.72 -3.03
C ASN A 288 -20.41 4.61 -3.41
N SER A 289 -20.17 4.38 -4.69
CA SER A 289 -18.98 3.64 -5.14
C SER A 289 -18.69 3.94 -6.60
N MET A 290 -17.48 4.43 -6.83
CA MET A 290 -16.85 4.59 -8.14
C MET A 290 -16.99 3.30 -8.94
N THR A 291 -17.87 3.31 -9.93
CA THR A 291 -17.92 2.33 -11.02
C THR A 291 -17.52 3.07 -12.28
N GLY A 292 -16.22 3.10 -12.55
CA GLY A 292 -15.71 3.35 -13.89
C GLY A 292 -15.57 2.00 -14.60
N PRO A 293 -16.13 1.80 -15.80
CA PRO A 293 -15.86 0.60 -16.60
C PRO A 293 -14.36 0.57 -16.95
N PRO A 294 -13.78 -0.60 -17.27
CA PRO A 294 -12.41 -0.68 -17.79
C PRO A 294 -12.39 0.06 -19.12
N SER A 295 -11.93 1.32 -19.12
CA SER A 295 -11.70 2.08 -20.34
C SER A 295 -10.55 1.42 -21.09
N ALA A 296 -10.90 0.76 -22.20
CA ALA A 296 -9.97 0.47 -23.28
C ALA A 296 -9.51 1.81 -23.86
N VAL A 297 -8.36 2.31 -23.40
CA VAL A 297 -7.65 3.43 -24.03
C VAL A 297 -6.55 2.82 -24.91
N PRO A 298 -6.45 3.23 -26.19
CA PRO A 298 -5.46 2.69 -27.10
C PRO A 298 -4.10 3.33 -26.81
N THR A 299 -3.20 2.62 -26.13
CA THR A 299 -1.83 3.12 -25.93
C THR A 299 -0.90 2.48 -26.95
N ALA A 300 -0.82 3.10 -28.12
CA ALA A 300 0.36 2.95 -28.97
C ALA A 300 1.56 3.57 -28.22
N GLY A 301 2.57 2.76 -27.94
CA GLY A 301 3.90 3.23 -27.53
C GLY A 301 4.18 3.35 -26.02
N ALA A 302 3.94 2.31 -25.23
CA ALA A 302 4.56 2.18 -23.89
C ALA A 302 5.71 1.16 -23.93
N ALA A 303 6.86 1.59 -24.45
CA ALA A 303 8.10 0.83 -24.37
C ALA A 303 8.85 1.18 -23.06
N VAL A 304 8.86 0.24 -22.13
CA VAL A 304 10.01 -0.17 -21.29
C VAL A 304 10.85 0.94 -20.60
N HIS A 305 10.28 1.69 -19.66
CA HIS A 305 11.08 2.41 -18.65
C HIS A 305 10.49 2.22 -17.25
N GLY A 306 11.35 1.90 -16.26
CA GLY A 306 10.95 1.68 -14.88
C GLY A 306 10.15 2.87 -14.35
N VAL A 307 8.95 2.61 -13.85
CA VAL A 307 7.98 3.62 -13.47
C VAL A 307 8.10 3.94 -11.98
N SER A 308 8.88 4.97 -11.66
CA SER A 308 8.59 5.75 -10.45
C SER A 308 7.35 6.62 -10.72
N ALA A 309 6.60 7.02 -9.69
CA ALA A 309 5.50 7.96 -9.88
C ALA A 309 5.99 9.28 -10.52
N ALA A 310 7.26 9.63 -10.30
CA ALA A 310 7.94 10.73 -10.98
C ALA A 310 8.15 10.49 -12.49
N ALA A 311 8.49 9.26 -12.91
CA ALA A 311 8.61 8.90 -14.33
C ALA A 311 7.24 8.89 -15.04
N LEU A 312 6.17 8.49 -14.36
CA LEU A 312 4.80 8.59 -14.87
C LEU A 312 4.37 10.05 -15.08
N ALA A 313 4.74 10.96 -14.18
CA ALA A 313 4.47 12.38 -14.34
C ALA A 313 5.21 12.99 -15.55
N ALA A 314 6.45 12.55 -15.81
CA ALA A 314 7.20 12.98 -16.99
C ALA A 314 6.60 12.44 -18.31
N ALA A 315 6.11 11.19 -18.31
CA ALA A 315 5.45 10.60 -19.47
C ALA A 315 4.11 11.28 -19.80
N PHE A 316 3.31 11.66 -18.80
CA PHE A 316 2.06 12.41 -19.01
C PHE A 316 2.30 13.83 -19.54
N ALA A 317 3.35 14.52 -19.08
CA ALA A 317 3.69 15.85 -19.58
C ALA A 317 4.17 15.82 -21.05
N ALA A 318 4.85 14.74 -21.47
CA ALA A 318 5.33 14.58 -22.84
C ALA A 318 4.23 14.22 -23.86
N LEU A 319 3.08 13.68 -23.41
CA LEU A 319 1.93 13.42 -24.29
C LEU A 319 0.99 14.64 -24.47
N LEU A 320 1.19 15.71 -23.70
CA LEU A 320 0.36 16.93 -23.72
C LEU A 320 1.10 18.16 -24.27
N ALA A 321 2.30 17.98 -24.84
CA ALA A 321 3.12 19.01 -25.46
C ALA A 321 3.22 18.83 -26.98
#